data_AF-A0A2I0NXI8-F1
#
_entry.id   AF-A0A2I0NXI8-F1
#
_cell.length_a   1.000
_cell.length_b   1.000
_cell.length_c   1.000
_cell.angle_alpha   90.00
_cell.angle_beta   90.00
_cell.angle_gamma   90.00
#
_symmetry.space_group_name_H-M   'P 1'
#
loop_
_entity.id
_entity.type
_entity.pdbx_description
1 polymer ?
#
loop_
_entity_poly.entity_id
_entity_poly.type
_entity_poly.pdbx_seq_one_letter_code
_entity_poly.pdbx_strand_id
1 'polypeptide(L)'
;MSERLDFTEGASLQTPSYEKHYFWKTGQSTLGKPVIAALLFIILGALVIPVCAAEAVPVASFVSNANTGIAPLNVQFIDTSTNSPISRAWSFGDGGTSTVQNPVHTYSTAGTYTVTL
;
A
#
# COMPACT_ATOMS: atom_id res chain seq x y z
N MET A 1 -31.00 -0.86 27.25
CA MET A 1 -31.88 -1.45 26.23
C MET A 1 -31.89 -2.96 26.48
N SER A 2 -33.02 -3.40 27.03
CA SER A 2 -33.42 -4.78 27.39
C SER A 2 -33.37 -5.76 26.19
N GLU A 3 -33.36 -7.09 26.30
CA GLU A 3 -33.61 -8.02 27.41
C GLU A 3 -33.04 -9.42 27.05
N ARG A 4 -32.69 -10.23 28.05
CA ARG A 4 -32.78 -11.70 27.93
C ARG A 4 -33.27 -12.26 29.26
N LEU A 5 -34.34 -13.03 29.21
CA LEU A 5 -34.94 -13.69 30.35
C LEU A 5 -35.25 -15.13 29.96
N ASP A 6 -34.74 -16.07 30.76
CA ASP A 6 -35.44 -17.30 31.06
C ASP A 6 -35.02 -17.73 32.47
N PHE A 7 -36.01 -18.22 33.22
CA PHE A 7 -36.06 -18.27 34.67
C PHE A 7 -36.09 -19.70 35.21
N THR A 8 -35.47 -19.86 36.39
CA THR A 8 -35.89 -20.68 37.56
C THR A 8 -35.56 -22.19 37.52
N GLU A 9 -34.61 -22.68 38.33
CA GLU A 9 -34.65 -23.06 39.78
C GLU A 9 -35.48 -24.35 40.02
N GLY A 10 -35.04 -25.38 40.75
CA GLY A 10 -33.88 -25.53 41.62
C GLY A 10 -33.73 -26.96 42.18
N ALA A 11 -33.15 -27.01 43.39
CA ALA A 11 -32.75 -28.17 44.21
C ALA A 11 -31.39 -28.79 43.81
N SER A 12 -30.43 -29.06 44.70
CA SER A 12 -30.37 -29.00 46.16
C SER A 12 -28.88 -28.97 46.58
N LEU A 13 -28.62 -28.56 47.82
CA LEU A 13 -27.28 -28.41 48.41
C LEU A 13 -26.55 -29.74 48.58
N GLN A 14 -25.32 -29.87 48.06
CA GLN A 14 -24.24 -30.68 48.65
C GLN A 14 -22.89 -30.29 48.03
N THR A 15 -21.98 -29.76 48.85
CA THR A 15 -20.59 -29.43 48.49
C THR A 15 -19.79 -30.70 48.20
N PRO A 16 -18.87 -30.70 47.23
CA PRO A 16 -17.53 -31.17 47.59
C PRO A 16 -16.39 -30.38 46.94
N SER A 17 -15.40 -30.12 47.80
CA SER A 17 -13.96 -30.15 47.56
C SER A 17 -13.47 -29.94 46.12
N TYR A 18 -12.64 -28.92 45.94
CA TYR A 18 -11.77 -28.84 44.78
C TYR A 18 -10.90 -30.11 44.73
N GLU A 19 -11.01 -30.87 43.64
CA GLU A 19 -10.04 -31.91 43.31
C GLU A 19 -9.82 -31.85 41.79
N LYS A 20 -8.59 -31.54 41.38
CA LYS A 20 -8.21 -31.45 39.97
C LYS A 20 -8.22 -32.85 39.37
N HIS A 21 -9.29 -33.21 38.69
CA HIS A 21 -9.32 -34.43 37.88
C HIS A 21 -8.54 -34.19 36.57
N TYR A 22 -7.26 -34.55 36.60
CA TYR A 22 -6.48 -34.81 35.41
C TYR A 22 -6.98 -36.13 34.80
N PHE A 23 -7.83 -36.06 33.78
CA PHE A 23 -8.26 -37.24 33.02
C PHE A 23 -7.78 -37.16 31.57
N TRP A 24 -7.01 -38.19 31.25
CA TRP A 24 -6.33 -38.55 30.01
C TRP A 24 -7.23 -38.56 28.76
N LYS A 25 -6.67 -38.18 27.61
CA LYS A 25 -7.02 -38.82 26.33
C LYS A 25 -5.85 -39.70 25.90
N THR A 26 -6.01 -40.99 26.09
CA THR A 26 -5.12 -42.01 25.53
C THR A 26 -5.36 -42.15 24.04
N GLY A 27 -4.31 -41.92 23.26
CA GLY A 27 -3.96 -42.72 22.10
C GLY A 27 -4.55 -42.30 20.75
N GLN A 28 -3.67 -41.82 19.88
CA GLN A 28 -3.54 -42.51 18.60
C GLN A 28 -2.10 -42.45 18.07
N SER A 29 -1.59 -43.66 17.85
CA SER A 29 -0.69 -44.05 16.76
C SER A 29 0.76 -43.58 16.81
N THR A 30 1.56 -44.46 17.40
CA THR A 30 2.89 -44.86 16.95
C THR A 30 3.01 -44.89 15.41
N LEU A 31 4.01 -44.20 14.86
CA LEU A 31 5.27 -44.80 14.38
C LEU A 31 5.83 -43.94 13.24
N GLY A 32 7.05 -43.45 13.41
CA GLY A 32 7.81 -42.81 12.34
C GLY A 32 7.95 -41.30 12.50
N LYS A 33 8.86 -40.87 13.38
CA LYS A 33 9.58 -39.62 13.10
C LYS A 33 10.57 -39.93 11.97
N PRO A 34 10.50 -39.32 10.78
CA PRO A 34 11.71 -38.90 10.13
C PRO A 34 11.99 -37.48 10.61
N VAL A 35 13.20 -37.29 11.09
CA VAL A 35 13.85 -36.04 11.48
C VAL A 35 13.95 -35.10 10.26
N ILE A 36 12.83 -34.71 9.65
CA ILE A 36 12.75 -33.92 8.41
C ILE A 36 12.04 -32.59 8.63
N ALA A 37 11.23 -32.44 9.68
CA ALA A 37 10.60 -31.17 10.01
C ALA A 37 11.53 -30.15 10.69
N ALA A 38 12.84 -30.42 10.77
CA ALA A 38 13.81 -29.54 11.43
C ALA A 38 14.76 -28.78 10.48
N LEU A 39 14.62 -28.94 9.15
CA LEU A 39 15.51 -28.28 8.17
C LEU A 39 14.81 -27.47 7.07
N LEU A 40 13.47 -27.36 7.06
CA LEU A 40 12.75 -26.65 6.01
C LEU A 40 11.75 -25.59 6.50
N PHE A 41 12.01 -25.00 7.67
CA PHE A 41 11.32 -23.79 8.14
C PHE A 41 12.29 -22.61 8.35
N ILE A 42 13.48 -22.65 7.73
CA ILE A 42 14.45 -21.53 7.74
C ILE A 42 14.58 -20.87 6.35
N ILE A 43 13.66 -21.15 5.41
CA ILE A 43 13.64 -20.52 4.08
C ILE A 43 12.30 -19.87 3.71
N LEU A 44 11.50 -19.46 4.69
CA LEU A 44 10.49 -18.43 4.45
C LEU A 44 10.67 -17.24 5.40
N GLY A 45 11.91 -17.01 5.83
CA GLY A 45 12.37 -15.71 6.27
C GLY A 45 12.55 -14.81 5.06
N ALA A 46 11.47 -14.52 4.34
CA ALA A 46 11.43 -13.35 3.47
C ALA A 46 11.36 -12.12 4.38
N LEU A 47 12.46 -11.82 5.08
CA LEU A 47 12.72 -10.45 5.47
C LEU A 47 13.12 -9.73 4.17
N VAL A 48 12.11 -9.37 3.40
CA VAL A 48 12.22 -8.19 2.56
C VAL A 48 12.46 -7.04 3.54
N ILE A 49 13.73 -6.73 3.78
CA ILE A 49 14.12 -5.48 4.38
C ILE A 49 13.46 -4.44 3.47
N PRO A 50 12.50 -3.60 3.94
CA PRO A 50 12.17 -2.44 3.17
C PRO A 50 13.49 -1.69 3.10
N VAL A 51 14.09 -1.62 1.91
CA VAL A 51 15.24 -0.74 1.71
C VAL A 51 14.74 0.60 2.26
N CYS A 52 15.34 1.06 3.35
CA CYS A 52 15.10 2.40 3.83
C CYS A 52 15.85 3.28 2.83
N ALA A 53 15.28 3.39 1.63
CA ALA A 53 15.75 4.32 0.63
C ALA A 53 15.49 5.69 1.27
N ALA A 54 16.56 6.37 1.65
CA ALA A 54 16.48 7.79 1.95
C ALA A 54 15.83 8.43 0.72
N GLU A 55 14.65 9.03 0.90
CA GLU A 55 13.93 9.68 -0.18
C GLU A 55 14.83 10.79 -0.74
N ALA A 56 15.41 10.56 -1.91
CA ALA A 56 16.19 11.57 -2.60
C ALA A 56 15.24 12.70 -3.01
N VAL A 57 15.69 13.96 -2.92
CA VAL A 57 14.87 15.11 -3.32
C VAL A 57 14.46 14.95 -4.78
N PRO A 58 13.17 15.14 -5.13
CA PRO A 58 12.73 15.05 -6.52
C PRO A 58 13.46 16.06 -7.40
N VAL A 59 13.96 15.60 -8.55
CA VAL A 59 14.58 16.48 -9.55
C VAL A 59 13.59 16.65 -10.70
N ALA A 60 13.04 17.85 -10.84
CA ALA A 60 12.08 18.16 -11.90
C ALA A 60 12.77 18.14 -13.27
N SER A 61 12.19 17.40 -14.22
CA SER A 61 12.65 17.30 -15.60
C SER A 61 11.48 16.95 -16.51
N PHE A 62 11.46 17.48 -17.72
CA PHE A 62 10.43 17.16 -18.71
C PHE A 62 10.91 17.34 -20.14
N VAL A 63 10.15 16.76 -21.07
CA VAL A 63 10.29 16.97 -22.52
C VAL A 63 8.94 17.32 -23.14
N SER A 64 8.96 17.98 -24.29
CA SER A 64 7.77 18.33 -25.08
C SER A 64 7.85 17.72 -26.48
N ASN A 65 6.71 17.36 -27.07
CA ASN A 65 6.67 16.85 -28.44
C ASN A 65 6.88 17.95 -29.51
N ALA A 66 6.63 19.22 -29.16
CA ALA A 66 6.79 20.36 -30.05
C ALA A 66 7.19 21.61 -29.25
N ASN A 67 8.06 22.44 -29.83
CA ASN A 67 8.52 23.72 -29.25
C ASN A 67 8.18 24.93 -30.13
N THR A 68 7.72 24.69 -31.36
CA THR A 68 7.34 25.70 -32.34
C THR A 68 6.20 25.18 -33.20
N GLY A 69 5.30 26.06 -33.64
CA GLY A 69 4.21 25.68 -34.54
C GLY A 69 3.25 26.84 -34.79
N ILE A 70 2.15 26.55 -35.49
CA ILE A 70 1.07 27.50 -35.75
C ILE A 70 -0.06 27.25 -34.77
N ALA A 71 -0.64 28.33 -34.22
CA ALA A 71 -1.78 28.25 -33.33
C ALA A 71 -3.07 27.86 -34.09
N PRO A 72 -3.98 27.05 -33.51
CA PRO A 72 -3.85 26.41 -32.20
C PRO A 72 -2.89 25.21 -32.23
N LEU A 73 -1.95 25.15 -31.28
CA LEU A 73 -0.96 24.09 -31.18
C LEU A 73 -1.21 23.21 -29.97
N ASN A 74 -1.39 21.91 -30.18
CA ASN A 74 -1.45 20.91 -29.11
C ASN A 74 -0.04 20.41 -28.76
N VAL A 75 0.38 20.62 -27.53
CA VAL A 75 1.69 20.19 -27.02
C VAL A 75 1.49 19.18 -25.90
N GLN A 76 2.09 18.01 -26.05
CA GLN A 76 2.19 16.98 -25.02
C GLN A 76 3.48 17.21 -24.23
N PHE A 77 3.35 17.29 -22.91
CA PHE A 77 4.47 17.30 -21.99
C PHE A 77 4.63 15.93 -21.34
N ILE A 78 5.87 15.45 -21.26
CA ILE A 78 6.23 14.16 -20.66
C ILE A 78 7.17 14.45 -19.49
N ASP A 79 6.73 14.08 -18.30
CA ASP A 79 7.52 14.20 -17.07
C ASP A 79 8.60 13.11 -17.03
N THR A 80 9.86 13.54 -16.98
CA THR A 80 11.05 12.68 -16.89
C THR A 80 11.81 12.87 -15.58
N SER A 81 11.14 13.42 -14.57
CA SER A 81 11.75 13.70 -13.28
C SER A 81 12.17 12.43 -12.54
N THR A 82 13.18 12.58 -11.71
CA THR A 82 13.75 11.48 -10.93
C THR A 82 13.40 11.60 -9.44
N ASN A 83 13.68 10.53 -8.70
CA ASN A 83 13.47 10.41 -7.25
C ASN A 83 11.99 10.46 -6.81
N SER A 84 11.13 9.74 -7.53
CA SER A 84 9.73 9.43 -7.17
C SER A 84 8.92 10.58 -6.54
N PRO A 85 8.76 11.70 -7.25
CA PRO A 85 7.94 12.81 -6.80
C PRO A 85 6.48 12.44 -6.59
N ILE A 86 5.90 12.96 -5.51
CA ILE A 86 4.52 12.67 -5.09
C ILE A 86 3.50 13.53 -5.85
N SER A 87 3.90 14.72 -6.31
CA SER A 87 3.01 15.69 -6.97
C SER A 87 3.71 16.51 -8.06
N ARG A 88 2.89 17.15 -8.90
CA ARG A 88 3.28 18.00 -10.02
C ARG A 88 2.50 19.29 -10.04
N ALA A 89 3.18 20.36 -10.44
CA ALA A 89 2.58 21.67 -10.62
C ALA A 89 3.10 22.27 -11.92
N TRP A 90 2.36 22.03 -13.00
CA TRP A 90 2.66 22.62 -14.30
C TRP A 90 2.14 24.05 -14.39
N SER A 91 2.96 24.93 -14.97
CA SER A 91 2.55 26.23 -15.49
C SER A 91 2.97 26.33 -16.95
N PHE A 92 2.02 26.59 -17.85
CA PHE A 92 2.28 26.64 -19.30
C PHE A 92 2.69 28.04 -19.78
N GLY A 93 2.71 29.04 -18.89
CA GLY A 93 3.13 30.41 -19.22
C GLY A 93 2.06 31.27 -19.93
N ASP A 94 0.91 30.69 -20.28
CA ASP A 94 -0.26 31.39 -20.83
C ASP A 94 -1.39 31.59 -19.80
N GLY A 95 -1.14 31.21 -18.54
CA GLY A 95 -2.12 31.19 -17.45
C GLY A 95 -2.74 29.81 -17.20
N GLY A 96 -2.51 28.83 -18.08
CA GLY A 96 -2.92 27.45 -17.87
C GLY A 96 -2.02 26.72 -16.87
N THR A 97 -2.62 25.81 -16.09
CA THR A 97 -1.92 24.97 -15.10
C THR A 97 -2.42 23.53 -15.13
N SER A 98 -1.61 22.58 -14.66
CA SER A 98 -2.02 21.17 -14.50
C SER A 98 -1.31 20.48 -13.35
N THR A 99 -1.94 19.44 -12.80
CA THR A 99 -1.35 18.54 -11.80
C THR A 99 -1.16 17.11 -12.33
N VAL A 100 -1.53 16.88 -13.60
CA VAL A 100 -1.37 15.58 -14.27
C VAL A 100 0.10 15.35 -14.58
N GLN A 101 0.57 14.09 -14.50
CA GLN A 101 1.96 13.74 -14.77
C GLN A 101 2.38 14.08 -16.21
N ASN A 102 1.58 13.71 -17.20
CA ASN A 102 1.86 13.95 -18.62
C ASN A 102 0.70 14.72 -19.28
N PRO A 103 0.59 16.05 -19.05
CA PRO A 103 -0.53 16.82 -19.56
C PRO A 103 -0.40 17.13 -21.05
N VAL A 104 -1.54 17.25 -21.73
CA VAL A 104 -1.66 17.89 -23.04
C VAL A 104 -2.20 19.30 -22.82
N HIS A 105 -1.53 20.30 -23.39
CA HIS A 105 -1.98 21.69 -23.35
C HIS A 105 -2.15 22.25 -24.76
N THR A 106 -3.18 23.06 -24.96
CA THR A 106 -3.45 23.71 -26.25
C THR A 106 -3.15 25.20 -26.18
N TYR A 107 -2.17 25.66 -26.95
CA TYR A 107 -1.87 27.08 -27.11
C TYR A 107 -2.75 27.65 -28.23
N SER A 108 -3.79 28.39 -27.84
CA SER A 108 -4.78 28.97 -28.77
C SER A 108 -4.29 30.23 -29.50
N THR A 109 -3.27 30.89 -28.96
CA THR A 109 -2.73 32.16 -29.50
C THR A 109 -1.25 31.99 -29.81
N ALA A 110 -0.78 32.65 -30.87
CA ALA A 110 0.64 32.67 -31.17
C ALA A 110 1.39 33.52 -30.12
N GLY A 111 2.48 32.99 -29.60
CA GLY A 111 3.26 33.65 -28.55
C GLY A 111 4.49 32.83 -28.17
N THR A 112 5.35 33.43 -27.34
CA THR A 112 6.43 32.71 -26.67
C THR A 112 6.00 32.46 -25.23
N TYR A 113 6.01 31.18 -24.83
CA TYR A 113 5.54 30.76 -23.52
C TYR A 113 6.66 30.04 -22.77
N THR A 114 6.79 30.33 -21.47
CA THR A 114 7.75 29.65 -20.60
C THR A 114 7.01 28.63 -19.76
N VAL A 115 7.41 27.35 -19.90
CA VAL A 115 6.80 26.23 -19.19
C VAL A 115 7.64 25.86 -17.97
N THR A 116 6.98 25.62 -16.83
CA THR A 116 7.62 25.15 -15.59
C THR A 116 6.90 23.93 -15.03
N LEU A 117 7.66 23.03 -14.38
CA LEU A 117 7.20 21.82 -13.69
C LEU A 117 7.73 21.77 -12.26
#